data_AF-A0A5T5AEK8-F1
#
_entry.id   AF-A0A5T5AEK8-F1
#
_cell.length_a   1.000
_cell.length_b   1.000
_cell.length_c   1.000
_cell.angle_alpha   90.00
_cell.angle_beta   90.00
_cell.angle_gamma   90.00
#
_symmetry.space_group_name_H-M   'P 1'
#
loop_
_entity.id
_entity.type
_entity.pdbx_description
1 polymer ?
#
loop_
_entity_poly.entity_id
_entity_poly.type
_entity_poly.pdbx_seq_one_letter_code
_entity_poly.pdbx_strand_id
1 'polypeptide(L)' 'MATYHLSVKFGGKGQAANHADYIERKEKYRDRQDLEYSAHGNMPEWARDNPSHFWQA' A
#
# COMPACT_ATOMS: atom_id res chain seq x y z
N MET A 1 29.62 -6.20 -6.75
CA MET A 1 28.43 -5.49 -7.25
C MET A 1 27.32 -5.67 -6.24
N ALA A 2 26.56 -4.63 -5.93
CA ALA A 2 25.33 -4.82 -5.17
C ALA A 2 24.31 -5.55 -6.05
N THR A 3 23.63 -6.54 -5.48
CA THR A 3 22.54 -7.28 -6.14
C THR A 3 21.24 -6.88 -5.46
N TYR A 4 20.25 -6.48 -6.25
CA TYR A 4 18.91 -6.21 -5.72
C TYR A 4 18.17 -7.51 -5.41
N HIS A 5 17.51 -7.55 -4.27
CA HIS A 5 16.69 -8.68 -3.86
C HIS A 5 15.21 -8.41 -4.16
N LEU A 6 14.53 -9.36 -4.81
CA LEU A 6 13.11 -9.30 -5.13
C LEU A 6 12.40 -10.56 -4.62
N SER A 7 11.28 -10.39 -3.94
CA SER A 7 10.42 -11.50 -3.51
C SER A 7 8.94 -11.12 -3.69
N VAL A 8 8.13 -12.08 -4.14
CA VAL A 8 6.68 -11.91 -4.32
C VAL A 8 5.95 -12.89 -3.41
N LYS A 9 4.91 -12.40 -2.70
CA LYS A 9 4.07 -13.19 -1.81
C LYS A 9 2.61 -12.83 -2.02
N PHE A 10 1.73 -13.82 -1.84
CA PHE A 10 0.28 -13.61 -1.91
C PHE A 10 -0.29 -13.35 -0.52
N GLY A 11 -1.22 -12.40 -0.43
CA GLY A 11 -1.98 -12.10 0.78
C GLY A 11 -3.28 -12.89 0.86
N GLY A 12 -3.82 -13.04 2.08
CA GLY A 12 -5.15 -13.62 2.29
C GLY A 12 -6.28 -12.69 1.85
N LYS A 13 -7.46 -13.26 1.62
CA LYS A 13 -8.69 -12.50 1.28
C LYS A 13 -9.00 -11.47 2.36
N GLY A 14 -9.36 -10.25 1.95
CA GLY A 14 -9.76 -9.16 2.85
C GLY A 14 -8.62 -8.48 3.61
N GLN A 15 -7.35 -8.79 3.30
CA GLN A 15 -6.19 -8.18 3.95
C GLN A 15 -5.57 -7.01 3.18
N ALA A 16 -6.08 -6.72 1.98
CA ALA A 16 -5.50 -5.72 1.08
C ALA A 16 -5.48 -4.31 1.71
N ALA A 17 -6.60 -3.86 2.28
CA ALA A 17 -6.69 -2.54 2.93
C ALA A 17 -5.69 -2.38 4.08
N ASN A 18 -5.66 -3.35 5.00
CA ASN A 18 -4.71 -3.35 6.12
C ASN A 18 -3.25 -3.33 5.64
N HIS A 19 -2.96 -4.02 4.54
CA HIS A 19 -1.62 -4.09 3.98
C HIS A 19 -1.22 -2.78 3.28
N ALA A 20 -2.15 -2.15 2.56
CA ALA A 20 -1.94 -0.82 1.99
C ALA A 20 -1.67 0.22 3.08
N ASP A 21 -2.46 0.22 4.15
CA ASP A 21 -2.25 1.14 5.29
C ASP A 21 -0.88 0.92 5.95
N TYR A 22 -0.42 -0.33 6.03
CA TYR A 22 0.92 -0.63 6.52
C TYR A 22 2.00 -0.02 5.62
N ILE A 23 1.95 -0.26 4.30
CA ILE A 23 2.96 0.24 3.35
C ILE A 23 2.99 1.77 3.33
N GLU A 24 1.82 2.41 3.28
CA GLU A 24 1.67 3.87 3.19
C GLU A 24 1.80 4.58 4.54
N ARG A 25 2.08 3.84 5.63
CA ARG A 25 2.16 4.36 7.00
C ARG A 25 0.92 5.14 7.44
N LYS A 26 -0.26 4.66 7.06
CA LYS A 26 -1.55 5.22 7.48
C LYS A 26 -1.99 4.66 8.84
N GLU A 27 -3.01 5.28 9.42
CA GLU A 27 -3.65 4.85 10.66
C GLU A 27 -2.67 4.60 11.83
N LYS A 28 -2.61 3.36 12.33
CA LYS A 28 -1.78 2.94 13.46
C LYS A 28 -0.28 2.91 13.14
N TYR A 29 0.12 3.19 11.89
CA TYR A 29 1.51 3.16 11.44
C TYR A 29 2.09 4.56 11.20
N ARG A 30 1.32 5.64 11.43
CA ARG A 30 1.71 7.04 11.21
C ARG A 30 2.95 7.47 11.97
N ASP A 31 3.23 6.85 13.11
CA ASP A 31 4.39 7.19 13.94
C ASP A 31 5.72 6.69 13.34
N ARG A 32 5.68 5.85 12.30
CA ARG A 32 6.88 5.41 11.59
C ARG A 32 7.27 6.41 10.51
N GLN A 33 8.42 7.05 10.69
CA GLN A 33 8.95 8.08 9.79
C GLN A 33 9.98 7.51 8.80
N ASP A 34 9.84 6.25 8.40
CA ASP A 34 10.75 5.52 7.51
C ASP A 34 10.26 5.47 6.05
N LEU A 35 9.11 6.06 5.75
CA LEU A 35 8.56 6.13 4.41
C LEU A 35 9.15 7.32 3.65
N GLU A 36 9.99 7.03 2.66
CA GLU A 36 10.60 8.06 1.81
C GLU A 36 9.65 8.56 0.72
N TYR A 37 8.85 7.66 0.13
CA TYR A 37 7.98 7.97 -1.00
C TYR A 37 6.83 6.96 -1.13
N SER A 38 5.64 7.46 -1.50
CA SER A 38 4.50 6.63 -1.89
C SER A 38 3.72 7.30 -3.03
N ALA A 39 3.17 6.48 -3.92
CA ALA A 39 2.32 6.93 -5.02
C ALA A 39 1.39 5.80 -5.47
N HIS A 40 0.35 6.18 -6.20
CA HIS A 40 -0.64 5.28 -6.77
C HIS A 40 -0.99 5.72 -8.21
N GLY A 41 -1.53 4.81 -9.00
CA GLY A 41 -1.94 5.07 -10.38
C GLY A 41 -2.94 4.04 -10.88
N ASN A 42 -3.51 4.28 -12.06
CA ASN A 42 -4.52 3.43 -12.69
C ASN A 42 -5.73 3.10 -11.77
N MET A 43 -6.11 4.06 -10.93
CA MET A 43 -7.29 3.90 -10.07
C MET A 43 -8.58 4.13 -10.89
N PRO A 44 -9.64 3.35 -10.63
CA PRO A 44 -10.95 3.63 -11.22
C PRO A 44 -11.49 4.97 -10.71
N GLU A 45 -12.44 5.57 -11.43
CA GLU A 45 -12.97 6.90 -11.11
C GLU A 45 -13.43 7.04 -9.64
N TRP A 46 -14.05 6.00 -9.09
CA TRP A 46 -14.57 5.98 -7.72
C TRP A 46 -13.47 5.89 -6.62
N ALA A 47 -12.23 5.55 -6.96
CA ALA A 47 -11.10 5.50 -6.03
C ALA A 47 -9.94 6.42 -6.46
N ARG A 48 -10.15 7.28 -7.46
CA ARG A 48 -9.09 8.10 -8.06
C ARG A 48 -8.36 8.98 -7.05
N ASP A 49 -9.13 9.67 -6.20
CA ASP A 49 -8.59 10.59 -5.21
C ASP A 49 -8.24 9.89 -3.88
N ASN A 50 -8.75 8.67 -3.70
CA ASN A 50 -8.49 7.86 -2.51
C ASN A 50 -8.35 6.37 -2.84
N PRO A 51 -7.11 5.90 -3.11
CA PRO A 51 -6.82 4.51 -3.43
C PRO A 51 -7.22 3.52 -2.34
N SER A 52 -7.34 3.97 -1.09
CA SER A 52 -7.76 3.10 0.01
C SER A 52 -9.13 2.49 -0.25
N HIS A 53 -10.02 3.19 -0.97
CA HIS A 53 -11.34 2.64 -1.35
C HIS A 53 -11.20 1.41 -2.26
N PHE A 54 -10.21 1.39 -3.15
CA PHE A 54 -9.97 0.24 -4.03
C PHE A 54 -9.72 -1.05 -3.25
N TRP A 55 -9.00 -0.95 -2.14
CA TRP A 55 -8.64 -2.09 -1.30
C TRP A 55 -9.73 -2.50 -0.30
N GLN A 56 -10.75 -1.66 -0.11
CA GLN A 56 -11.88 -1.88 0.78
C GLN A 56 -13.10 -2.51 0.08
N ALA A 57 -13.25 -2.25 -1.22
CA ALA A 57 -14.31 -2.82 -2.07
C ALA A 57 -14.16 -4.33 -2.26
#